data_AF-A0A8T2IBH3-F1
#
_entry.id   AF-A0A8T2IBH3-F1
#
_cell.length_a   1.000
_cell.length_b   1.000
_cell.length_c   1.000
_cell.angle_alpha   90.00
_cell.angle_beta   90.00
_cell.angle_gamma   90.00
#
_symmetry.space_group_name_H-M   'P 1'
#
loop_
_entity.id
_entity.type
_entity.pdbx_description
1 polymer ?
#
loop_
_entity_poly.entity_id
_entity_poly.type
_entity_poly.pdbx_seq_one_letter_code
_entity_poly.pdbx_strand_id
1 'polypeptide(L)'
;MHNNNICFFKSHISESSAEIEEVMNLYPQYSNYTEVYSKNNLLTDKTVMAHGCYLTDEELIKFKNNGSSISHCPNSNISLCSGHLDVRNVMKHKVKLGLGTDIAGGYSISMLDAVRKAIETSKILFMEREKRNKGNKATHNYQEQLKIQTELDDKNETENNEKNVLSTQEAFRLATLGGSEGFGTRFIFMILSGSGLVVCVYLELIVDLR
;
A
#
# COMPACT_ATOMS: atom_id res chain seq x y z
N MET A 1 -16.97 -19.15 14.52
CA MET A 1 -16.04 -19.20 15.66
C MET A 1 -15.08 -18.02 15.52
N HIS A 2 -15.31 -16.93 16.27
CA HIS A 2 -14.33 -15.84 16.34
C HIS A 2 -13.16 -16.34 17.17
N ASN A 3 -12.05 -16.68 16.51
CA ASN A 3 -10.80 -16.91 17.22
C ASN A 3 -10.37 -15.54 17.77
N ASN A 4 -10.68 -15.29 19.05
CA ASN A 4 -10.26 -14.10 19.77
C ASN A 4 -8.75 -14.19 20.01
N ASN A 5 -7.96 -13.97 18.96
CA ASN A 5 -6.53 -13.76 19.11
C ASN A 5 -6.35 -12.52 19.98
N ILE A 6 -5.86 -12.72 21.20
CA ILE A 6 -5.64 -11.64 22.16
C ILE A 6 -4.49 -10.75 21.67
N CYS A 7 -3.52 -11.32 20.94
CA CYS A 7 -2.31 -10.67 20.46
C CYS A 7 -2.44 -10.11 19.02
N PHE A 8 -1.66 -9.06 18.74
CA PHE A 8 -1.48 -8.52 17.38
C PHE A 8 -0.56 -9.43 16.57
N PHE A 9 -0.90 -9.63 15.29
CA PHE A 9 -0.07 -10.33 14.32
C PHE A 9 0.56 -9.33 13.35
N LYS A 10 1.86 -9.45 13.11
CA LYS A 10 2.62 -8.56 12.24
C LYS A 10 3.49 -9.38 11.29
N SER A 11 3.43 -9.09 9.99
CA SER A 11 4.28 -9.72 8.98
C SER A 11 4.53 -8.77 7.80
N HIS A 12 5.33 -9.22 6.84
CA HIS A 12 5.53 -8.55 5.56
C HIS A 12 4.55 -9.12 4.53
N ILE A 13 4.18 -8.32 3.54
CA ILE A 13 3.39 -8.80 2.41
C ILE A 13 3.75 -8.05 1.14
N SER A 14 3.89 -8.80 0.05
CA SER A 14 4.01 -8.28 -1.32
C SER A 14 4.96 -7.08 -1.39
N GLU A 15 6.14 -7.21 -0.78
CA GLU A 15 7.13 -6.13 -0.73
C GLU A 15 7.84 -6.02 -2.07
N SER A 16 8.37 -7.13 -2.57
CA SER A 16 9.14 -7.22 -3.82
C SER A 16 8.59 -8.31 -4.75
N SER A 17 8.80 -8.15 -6.06
CA SER A 17 8.39 -9.18 -7.03
C SER A 17 9.09 -10.53 -6.82
N ALA A 18 10.37 -10.50 -6.40
CA ALA A 18 11.14 -11.70 -6.13
C ALA A 18 10.61 -12.46 -4.89
N GLU A 19 10.24 -11.73 -3.83
CA GLU A 19 9.59 -12.31 -2.65
C GLU A 19 8.27 -13.00 -3.03
N ILE A 20 7.45 -12.33 -3.86
CA ILE A 20 6.18 -12.90 -4.32
C ILE A 20 6.43 -14.19 -5.09
N GLU A 21 7.35 -14.20 -6.05
CA GLU A 21 7.69 -15.40 -6.81
C GLU A 21 8.13 -16.55 -5.91
N GLU A 22 9.00 -16.27 -4.93
CA GLU A 22 9.46 -17.27 -3.97
C GLU A 22 8.32 -17.85 -3.13
N VAL A 23 7.42 -17.00 -2.63
CA VAL A 23 6.26 -17.45 -1.86
C VAL A 23 5.32 -18.30 -2.71
N MET A 24 5.11 -17.92 -3.97
CA MET A 24 4.28 -18.70 -4.89
C MET A 24 4.91 -20.05 -5.24
N ASN A 25 6.25 -20.13 -5.28
CA ASN A 25 6.97 -21.39 -5.46
C ASN A 25 6.88 -22.30 -4.22
N LEU A 26 6.96 -21.73 -3.01
CA LEU A 26 6.87 -22.47 -1.76
C LEU A 26 5.43 -22.95 -1.47
N TYR A 27 4.43 -22.18 -1.87
CA TYR A 27 3.03 -22.48 -1.60
C TYR A 27 2.15 -22.42 -2.87
N PRO A 28 2.37 -23.34 -3.84
CA PRO A 28 1.68 -23.32 -5.13
C PRO A 28 0.17 -23.60 -5.04
N GLN A 29 -0.34 -24.05 -3.89
CA GLN A 29 -1.76 -24.28 -3.65
C GLN A 29 -2.57 -23.00 -3.41
N TYR A 30 -1.92 -21.87 -3.20
CA TYR A 30 -2.57 -20.57 -3.06
C TYR A 30 -2.47 -19.79 -4.37
N SER A 31 -3.45 -18.93 -4.65
CA SER A 31 -3.50 -18.14 -5.88
C SER A 31 -2.74 -16.82 -5.77
N ASN A 32 -2.52 -16.31 -4.56
CA ASN A 32 -1.70 -15.12 -4.29
C ASN A 32 -1.16 -15.10 -2.86
N TYR A 33 -0.21 -14.20 -2.61
CA TYR A 33 0.44 -14.05 -1.32
C TYR A 33 -0.55 -13.74 -0.18
N THR A 34 -1.51 -12.84 -0.41
CA THR A 34 -2.55 -12.53 0.61
C THR A 34 -3.37 -13.75 0.99
N GLU A 35 -3.61 -14.67 0.04
CA GLU A 35 -4.37 -15.88 0.31
C GLU A 35 -3.65 -16.84 1.26
N VAL A 36 -2.31 -16.88 1.23
CA VAL A 36 -1.50 -17.65 2.19
C VAL A 36 -1.88 -17.27 3.62
N TYR A 37 -1.97 -15.97 3.92
CA TYR A 37 -2.38 -15.51 5.24
C TYR A 37 -3.88 -15.67 5.49
N SER A 38 -4.71 -15.39 4.49
CA SER A 38 -6.17 -15.41 4.64
C SER A 38 -6.70 -16.82 4.93
N LYS A 39 -6.27 -17.84 4.18
CA LYS A 39 -6.74 -19.22 4.34
C LYS A 39 -6.24 -19.87 5.64
N ASN A 40 -5.16 -19.35 6.21
CA ASN A 40 -4.61 -19.80 7.49
C ASN A 40 -5.12 -18.98 8.70
N ASN A 41 -6.18 -18.17 8.52
CA ASN A 41 -6.78 -17.35 9.58
C ASN A 41 -5.80 -16.35 10.23
N LEU A 42 -4.80 -15.90 9.47
CA LEU A 42 -3.81 -14.92 9.92
C LEU A 42 -4.17 -13.49 9.53
N LEU A 43 -5.13 -13.29 8.62
CA LEU A 43 -5.74 -11.98 8.35
C LEU A 43 -6.92 -11.76 9.30
N THR A 44 -6.76 -10.81 10.21
CA THR A 44 -7.75 -10.45 11.24
C THR A 44 -7.74 -8.93 11.46
N ASP A 45 -8.67 -8.44 12.27
CA ASP A 45 -8.73 -7.03 12.67
C ASP A 45 -7.54 -6.55 13.50
N LYS A 46 -6.69 -7.48 13.98
CA LYS A 46 -5.43 -7.25 14.68
C LYS A 46 -4.18 -7.59 13.86
N THR A 47 -4.35 -7.77 12.55
CA THR A 47 -3.24 -8.05 11.64
C THR A 47 -2.73 -6.75 11.02
N VAL A 48 -1.41 -6.56 11.07
CA VAL A 48 -0.70 -5.47 10.39
C VAL A 48 0.29 -6.06 9.40
N MET A 49 0.13 -5.72 8.13
CA MET A 49 1.05 -6.17 7.08
C MET A 49 1.88 -5.01 6.54
N ALA A 50 3.21 -5.18 6.53
CA ALA A 50 4.14 -4.18 6.02
C ALA A 50 4.20 -4.18 4.49
N HIS A 51 4.49 -3.01 3.91
CA HIS A 51 4.76 -2.76 2.48
C HIS A 51 3.54 -2.78 1.56
N GLY A 52 3.12 -3.96 1.10
CA GLY A 52 1.99 -4.14 0.19
C GLY A 52 2.19 -3.54 -1.22
N CYS A 53 3.44 -3.37 -1.68
CA CYS A 53 3.77 -2.71 -2.96
C CYS A 53 3.03 -3.29 -4.17
N TYR A 54 2.76 -4.59 -4.17
CA TYR A 54 2.16 -5.31 -5.29
C TYR A 54 0.78 -5.89 -4.99
N LEU A 55 0.07 -5.36 -3.98
CA LEU A 55 -1.29 -5.82 -3.69
C LEU A 55 -2.25 -5.48 -4.83
N THR A 56 -2.99 -6.49 -5.28
CA THR A 56 -4.06 -6.35 -6.25
C THR A 56 -5.37 -5.87 -5.61
N ASP A 57 -6.32 -5.39 -6.42
CA ASP A 57 -7.65 -4.98 -5.94
C ASP A 57 -8.38 -6.12 -5.21
N GLU A 58 -8.27 -7.35 -5.72
CA GLU A 58 -8.84 -8.54 -5.09
C GLU A 58 -8.24 -8.81 -3.70
N GLU A 59 -6.93 -8.60 -3.56
CA GLU A 59 -6.25 -8.73 -2.27
C GLU A 59 -6.67 -7.62 -1.30
N LEU A 60 -6.79 -6.38 -1.77
CA LEU A 60 -7.27 -5.26 -0.94
C LEU A 60 -8.70 -5.50 -0.43
N ILE A 61 -9.56 -6.13 -1.22
CA ILE A 61 -10.89 -6.56 -0.76
C ILE A 61 -10.78 -7.57 0.38
N LYS A 62 -9.84 -8.52 0.32
CA LYS A 62 -9.59 -9.46 1.44
C LYS A 62 -9.11 -8.72 2.69
N PHE A 63 -8.21 -7.75 2.55
CA PHE A 63 -7.79 -6.91 3.69
C PHE A 63 -8.98 -6.19 4.31
N LYS A 64 -9.83 -5.58 3.48
CA LYS A 64 -11.03 -4.87 3.94
C LYS A 64 -11.97 -5.78 4.71
N ASN A 65 -12.28 -6.95 4.15
CA ASN A 65 -13.25 -7.89 4.72
C ASN A 65 -12.76 -8.50 6.05
N ASN A 66 -11.46 -8.77 6.17
CA ASN A 66 -10.88 -9.29 7.41
C ASN A 66 -10.58 -8.20 8.45
N GLY A 67 -10.66 -6.92 8.08
CA GLY A 67 -10.35 -5.79 8.97
C GLY A 67 -8.85 -5.58 9.20
N SER A 68 -7.99 -6.29 8.45
CA SER A 68 -6.52 -6.16 8.50
C SER A 68 -6.06 -4.77 8.06
N SER A 69 -4.88 -4.39 8.52
CA SER A 69 -4.26 -3.10 8.22
C SER A 69 -2.96 -3.25 7.44
N ILE A 70 -2.59 -2.19 6.73
CA ILE A 70 -1.33 -2.07 6.00
C ILE A 70 -0.47 -0.99 6.66
N SER A 71 0.81 -1.28 6.84
CA SER A 71 1.84 -0.30 7.20
C SER A 71 2.65 0.07 5.97
N HIS A 72 2.45 1.28 5.48
CA HIS A 72 3.18 1.81 4.33
C HIS A 72 4.57 2.28 4.75
N CYS A 73 5.61 1.64 4.21
CA CYS A 73 7.02 1.90 4.53
C CYS A 73 7.77 2.52 3.34
N PRO A 74 7.44 3.76 2.91
CA PRO A 74 7.93 4.32 1.65
C PRO A 74 9.44 4.51 1.60
N ASN A 75 10.10 4.83 2.73
CA ASN A 75 11.56 4.99 2.76
C ASN A 75 12.25 3.66 2.43
N SER A 76 11.90 2.58 3.14
CA SER A 76 12.40 1.23 2.89
C SER A 76 12.12 0.75 1.48
N ASN A 77 10.88 0.91 1.00
CA ASN A 77 10.50 0.47 -0.34
C ASN A 77 11.36 1.11 -1.45
N ILE A 78 11.74 2.38 -1.29
CA ILE A 78 12.63 3.07 -2.24
C ILE A 78 14.07 2.57 -2.05
N SER A 79 14.53 2.50 -0.80
CA SER A 79 15.91 2.10 -0.46
C SER A 79 16.28 0.70 -0.94
N LEU A 80 15.33 -0.22 -0.91
CA LEU A 80 15.51 -1.61 -1.35
C LEU A 80 15.09 -1.85 -2.80
N CYS A 81 14.69 -0.81 -3.53
CA CYS A 81 14.12 -0.92 -4.88
C CYS A 81 12.91 -1.88 -4.95
N SER A 82 12.17 -2.03 -3.85
CA SER A 82 11.05 -2.96 -3.74
C SER A 82 9.84 -2.52 -4.55
N GLY A 83 9.57 -1.21 -4.63
CA GLY A 83 8.43 -0.67 -5.41
C GLY A 83 7.69 0.45 -4.70
N HIS A 84 6.43 0.69 -5.07
CA HIS A 84 5.61 1.76 -4.52
C HIS A 84 4.22 1.25 -4.16
N LEU A 85 3.81 1.41 -2.90
CA LEU A 85 2.42 1.16 -2.52
C LEU A 85 1.51 2.22 -3.15
N ASP A 86 0.47 1.77 -3.83
CA ASP A 86 -0.59 2.63 -4.33
C ASP A 86 -1.56 3.07 -3.23
N VAL A 87 -1.10 4.02 -2.41
CA VAL A 87 -1.86 4.56 -1.26
C VAL A 87 -3.28 4.99 -1.65
N ARG A 88 -3.44 5.57 -2.85
CA ARG A 88 -4.76 6.01 -3.34
C ARG A 88 -5.70 4.85 -3.59
N ASN A 89 -5.19 3.75 -4.17
CA ASN A 89 -5.98 2.55 -4.37
C ASN A 89 -6.35 1.87 -3.04
N VAL A 90 -5.43 1.82 -2.09
CA VAL A 90 -5.70 1.30 -0.73
C VAL A 90 -6.81 2.10 -0.04
N MET A 91 -6.73 3.44 -0.10
CA MET A 91 -7.76 4.33 0.47
C MET A 91 -9.12 4.15 -0.22
N LYS A 92 -9.15 4.00 -1.55
CA LYS A 92 -10.37 3.72 -2.33
C LYS A 92 -11.06 2.44 -1.84
N HIS A 93 -10.29 1.40 -1.54
CA HIS A 93 -10.80 0.13 -1.00
C HIS A 93 -11.14 0.19 0.50
N LYS A 94 -10.96 1.36 1.16
CA LYS A 94 -11.26 1.59 2.58
C LYS A 94 -10.50 0.66 3.53
N VAL A 95 -9.32 0.18 3.11
CA VAL A 95 -8.42 -0.62 3.94
C VAL A 95 -7.75 0.29 4.97
N LYS A 96 -7.56 -0.19 6.20
CA LYS A 96 -6.88 0.58 7.24
C LYS A 96 -5.40 0.74 6.87
N LEU A 97 -4.91 1.96 6.89
CA LEU A 97 -3.57 2.29 6.40
C LEU A 97 -2.87 3.26 7.37
N GLY A 98 -1.65 2.93 7.75
CA GLY A 98 -0.74 3.80 8.50
C GLY A 98 0.64 3.89 7.84
N LEU A 99 1.51 4.72 8.39
CA LEU A 99 2.91 4.83 7.96
C LEU A 99 3.85 4.07 8.89
N GLY A 100 4.92 3.51 8.33
CA GLY A 100 6.04 2.89 9.04
C GLY A 100 7.40 3.35 8.50
N THR A 101 8.42 3.31 9.36
CA THR A 101 9.81 3.63 8.98
C THR A 101 10.57 2.43 8.42
N ASP A 102 10.29 1.25 8.96
CA ASP A 102 10.92 -0.04 8.61
C ASP A 102 12.45 -0.05 8.73
N ILE A 103 12.99 0.24 9.91
CA ILE A 103 14.44 0.23 10.14
C ILE A 103 14.93 -1.22 10.27
N ALA A 104 15.91 -1.72 9.52
CA ALA A 104 16.91 -1.01 8.75
C ALA A 104 16.74 -1.13 7.23
N GLY A 105 15.58 -1.59 6.74
CA GLY A 105 15.28 -1.54 5.30
C GLY A 105 15.21 -0.08 4.82
N GLY A 106 14.55 0.76 5.61
CA GLY A 106 14.68 2.20 5.59
C GLY A 106 15.84 2.68 6.46
N TYR A 107 16.41 3.84 6.12
CA TYR A 107 17.56 4.42 6.82
C TYR A 107 17.17 5.52 7.83
N SER A 108 15.90 5.96 7.83
CA SER A 108 15.44 7.08 8.65
C SER A 108 14.44 6.65 9.71
N ILE A 109 14.73 6.94 10.98
CA ILE A 109 13.82 6.72 12.13
C ILE A 109 12.68 7.75 12.17
N SER A 110 12.73 8.80 11.33
CA SER A 110 11.80 9.93 11.41
C SER A 110 10.49 9.66 10.70
N MET A 111 9.37 9.75 11.42
CA MET A 111 8.04 9.72 10.80
C MET A 111 7.80 10.89 9.83
N LEU A 112 8.44 12.04 10.04
CA LEU A 112 8.36 13.15 9.09
C LEU A 112 9.04 12.79 7.77
N ASP A 113 10.09 11.96 7.80
CA ASP A 113 10.66 11.41 6.58
C ASP A 113 9.71 10.41 5.92
N ALA A 114 9.08 9.51 6.69
CA ALA A 114 8.06 8.61 6.16
C ALA A 114 6.89 9.37 5.49
N VAL A 115 6.40 10.46 6.11
CA VAL A 115 5.39 11.36 5.54
C VAL A 115 5.86 11.96 4.23
N ARG A 116 7.07 12.53 4.19
CA ARG A 116 7.65 13.13 2.98
C ARG A 116 7.75 12.10 1.87
N LYS A 117 8.25 10.91 2.18
CA LYS A 117 8.45 9.82 1.22
C LYS A 117 7.12 9.28 0.69
N ALA A 118 6.08 9.18 1.53
CA ALA A 118 4.72 8.79 1.08
C ALA A 118 4.14 9.79 0.07
N ILE A 119 4.37 11.09 0.27
CA ILE A 119 3.94 12.13 -0.69
C ILE A 119 4.73 11.98 -2.00
N GLU A 120 6.05 11.80 -1.91
CA GLU A 120 6.93 11.62 -3.08
C GLU A 120 6.54 10.39 -3.91
N THR A 121 6.36 9.22 -3.29
CA THR A 121 5.94 7.98 -3.98
C THR A 121 4.58 8.14 -4.65
N SER A 122 3.63 8.82 -4.00
CA SER A 122 2.32 9.07 -4.62
C SER A 122 2.40 9.97 -5.87
N LYS A 123 3.32 10.95 -5.87
CA LYS A 123 3.59 11.79 -7.04
C LYS A 123 4.26 10.99 -8.15
N ILE A 124 5.21 10.12 -7.82
CA ILE A 124 5.88 9.23 -8.78
C ILE A 124 4.84 8.33 -9.46
N LEU A 125 3.99 7.65 -8.70
CA LEU A 125 2.91 6.81 -9.24
C LEU A 125 1.97 7.60 -10.15
N PHE A 126 1.60 8.82 -9.77
CA PHE A 126 0.80 9.69 -10.63
C PHE A 126 1.51 10.00 -11.95
N MET A 127 2.80 10.38 -11.91
CA MET A 127 3.59 10.66 -13.11
C MET A 127 3.74 9.43 -14.02
N GLU A 128 3.92 8.25 -13.44
CA GLU A 128 4.00 6.99 -14.20
C GLU A 128 2.69 6.66 -14.90
N ARG A 129 1.55 6.83 -14.23
CA ARG A 129 0.23 6.64 -14.85
C ARG A 129 0.01 7.61 -16.00
N GLU A 130 0.38 8.87 -15.83
CA GLU A 130 0.29 9.87 -16.90
C GLU A 130 1.15 9.51 -18.12
N LYS A 131 2.38 9.02 -17.88
CA LYS A 131 3.25 8.51 -18.95
C LYS A 131 2.64 7.30 -19.65
N ARG A 132 2.13 6.33 -18.89
CA ARG A 132 1.44 5.13 -19.42
C ARG A 132 0.22 5.50 -20.25
N ASN A 133 -0.62 6.43 -19.76
CA ASN A 133 -1.82 6.90 -20.46
C ASN A 133 -1.47 7.61 -21.78
N LYS A 134 -0.42 8.45 -21.80
CA LYS A 134 0.06 9.08 -23.04
C LYS A 134 0.61 8.06 -24.03
N GLY A 135 1.37 7.07 -23.55
CA GLY A 135 1.86 5.95 -24.36
C GLY A 135 0.71 5.17 -24.97
N ASN A 136 -0.27 4.77 -24.16
CA ASN A 136 -1.46 4.05 -24.62
C ASN A 136 -2.28 4.86 -25.63
N LYS A 137 -2.44 6.18 -25.43
CA LYS A 137 -3.09 7.06 -26.42
C LYS A 137 -2.32 7.15 -27.73
N ALA A 138 -0.98 7.19 -27.68
CA ALA A 138 -0.15 7.17 -28.89
C ALA A 138 -0.25 5.82 -29.63
N THR A 139 -0.24 4.70 -28.89
CA THR A 139 -0.45 3.36 -29.45
C THR A 139 -1.86 3.19 -29.99
N HIS A 140 -2.88 3.70 -29.31
CA HIS A 140 -4.27 3.67 -29.75
C HIS A 140 -4.44 4.51 -31.02
N ASN A 141 -3.93 5.74 -31.07
CA ASN A 141 -3.93 6.55 -32.29
C ASN A 141 -3.22 5.84 -33.45
N TYR A 142 -2.10 5.13 -33.19
CA TYR A 142 -1.41 4.36 -34.22
C TYR A 142 -2.23 3.15 -34.69
N GLN A 143 -2.86 2.42 -33.76
CA GLN A 143 -3.75 1.32 -34.09
C GLN A 143 -5.07 1.77 -34.73
N GLU A 144 -5.57 2.95 -34.40
CA GLU A 144 -6.75 3.58 -34.97
C GLU A 144 -6.44 4.07 -36.39
N GLN A 145 -5.25 4.67 -36.61
CA GLN A 145 -4.72 4.93 -37.96
C GLN A 145 -4.60 3.65 -38.80
N LEU A 146 -4.27 2.51 -38.20
CA LEU A 146 -4.28 1.20 -38.85
C LEU A 146 -5.69 0.60 -39.02
N LYS A 147 -6.65 0.95 -38.16
CA LYS A 147 -8.05 0.51 -38.19
C LYS A 147 -8.96 1.40 -39.05
N ILE A 148 -8.51 2.59 -39.49
CA ILE A 148 -9.24 3.42 -40.48
C ILE A 148 -9.43 2.69 -41.83
N GLN A 149 -8.86 1.49 -42.03
CA GLN A 149 -9.22 0.60 -43.13
C GLN A 149 -10.52 -0.21 -42.91
N THR A 150 -11.11 -0.29 -41.71
CA THR A 150 -12.39 -0.98 -41.45
C THR A 150 -13.10 -0.41 -40.21
N GLU A 151 -14.09 0.44 -40.51
CA GLU A 151 -15.30 0.89 -39.77
C GLU A 151 -15.30 1.16 -38.24
N LEU A 152 -16.11 2.17 -37.96
CA LEU A 152 -16.31 2.94 -36.73
C LEU A 152 -17.06 2.13 -35.66
N ASP A 153 -16.78 2.40 -34.38
CA ASP A 153 -17.81 2.92 -33.48
C ASP A 153 -17.34 3.16 -32.02
N ASP A 154 -17.83 4.30 -31.53
CA ASP A 154 -18.31 4.67 -30.19
C ASP A 154 -17.41 4.77 -28.92
N LYS A 155 -17.28 6.05 -28.54
CA LYS A 155 -17.63 6.71 -27.27
C LYS A 155 -16.62 6.82 -26.12
N ASN A 156 -16.37 8.11 -25.85
CA ASN A 156 -15.70 8.75 -24.75
C ASN A 156 -16.27 8.43 -23.36
N GLU A 157 -15.37 8.33 -22.39
CA GLU A 157 -15.61 8.75 -21.01
C GLU A 157 -14.58 9.83 -20.63
N THR A 158 -15.04 11.08 -20.59
CA THR A 158 -14.45 12.16 -19.82
C THR A 158 -14.86 11.99 -18.35
N GLU A 159 -13.93 12.02 -17.39
CA GLU A 159 -14.24 12.57 -16.05
C GLU A 159 -13.02 12.79 -15.13
N ASN A 160 -13.02 14.01 -14.58
CA ASN A 160 -12.44 14.49 -13.32
C ASN A 160 -10.91 14.48 -13.10
N ASN A 161 -10.36 15.66 -13.42
CA ASN A 161 -8.96 16.06 -13.36
C ASN A 161 -8.50 16.49 -11.95
N GLU A 162 -8.89 15.75 -10.91
CA GLU A 162 -8.32 15.95 -9.57
C GLU A 162 -7.00 15.16 -9.50
N LYS A 163 -5.89 15.85 -9.20
CA LYS A 163 -4.58 15.19 -9.10
C LYS A 163 -4.66 14.13 -8.00
N ASN A 164 -4.74 12.85 -8.40
CA ASN A 164 -4.83 11.70 -7.52
C ASN A 164 -3.48 11.42 -6.81
N VAL A 165 -3.00 12.40 -6.07
CA VAL A 165 -1.69 12.49 -5.40
C VAL A 165 -1.93 12.77 -3.94
N LEU A 166 -1.23 12.11 -3.02
CA LEU A 166 -1.42 12.27 -1.58
C LEU A 166 -1.14 13.71 -1.15
N SER A 167 -2.11 14.36 -0.49
CA SER A 167 -1.91 15.69 0.09
C SER A 167 -1.09 15.61 1.38
N THR A 168 -0.55 16.75 1.80
CA THR A 168 0.19 16.85 3.07
C THR A 168 -0.70 16.49 4.26
N GLN A 169 -1.94 16.98 4.30
CA GLN A 169 -2.89 16.69 5.39
C GLN A 169 -3.19 15.19 5.49
N GLU A 170 -3.43 14.52 4.36
CA GLU A 170 -3.68 13.08 4.33
C GLU A 170 -2.43 12.30 4.77
N ALA A 171 -1.24 12.69 4.32
CA ALA A 171 0.00 12.03 4.73
C ALA A 171 0.25 12.16 6.25
N PHE A 172 0.00 13.34 6.83
CA PHE A 172 0.04 13.52 8.29
C PHE A 172 -1.04 12.73 9.01
N ARG A 173 -2.24 12.61 8.43
CA ARG A 173 -3.29 11.74 8.98
C ARG A 173 -2.84 10.29 9.00
N LEU A 174 -2.21 9.78 7.93
CA LEU A 174 -1.68 8.40 7.90
C LEU A 174 -0.60 8.18 8.97
N ALA A 175 0.23 9.18 9.24
CA ALA A 175 1.25 9.14 10.29
C ALA A 175 0.69 9.17 11.72
N THR A 176 -0.58 9.57 11.89
CA THR A 176 -1.22 9.79 13.19
C THR A 176 -2.48 8.93 13.31
N LEU A 177 -3.66 9.49 12.96
CA LEU A 177 -4.95 8.83 13.12
C LEU A 177 -5.08 7.54 12.29
N GLY A 178 -4.55 7.51 11.06
CA GLY A 178 -4.56 6.32 10.21
C GLY A 178 -3.75 5.17 10.80
N GLY A 179 -2.56 5.47 11.33
CA GLY A 179 -1.79 4.52 12.13
C GLY A 179 -2.57 4.05 13.35
N SER A 180 -3.31 4.96 14.00
CA SER A 180 -4.08 4.58 15.18
C SER A 180 -5.24 3.63 14.90
N GLU A 181 -6.01 3.93 13.86
CA GLU A 181 -7.12 3.11 13.37
C GLU A 181 -6.64 1.75 12.84
N GLY A 182 -5.48 1.72 12.18
CA GLY A 182 -4.88 0.52 11.60
C GLY A 182 -4.30 -0.42 12.63
N PHE A 183 -3.49 0.11 13.54
CA PHE A 183 -2.67 -0.69 14.44
C PHE A 183 -3.32 -0.90 15.81
N GLY A 184 -4.52 -0.36 16.03
CA GLY A 184 -5.28 -0.51 17.28
C GLY A 184 -4.59 0.11 18.49
N THR A 185 -3.73 1.11 18.26
CA THR A 185 -2.98 1.81 19.31
C THR A 185 -2.92 3.31 19.00
N ARG A 186 -2.63 4.21 19.93
CA ARG A 186 -2.52 5.66 19.65
C ARG A 186 -1.15 6.09 19.09
N PHE A 187 -0.34 5.16 18.58
CA PHE A 187 1.12 5.34 18.50
C PHE A 187 1.71 5.36 17.08
N ILE A 188 2.93 5.90 17.01
CA ILE A 188 3.83 5.87 15.85
C ILE A 188 4.35 4.45 15.63
N PHE A 189 4.29 3.98 14.38
CA PHE A 189 4.64 2.61 14.01
C PHE A 189 6.05 2.56 13.42
N MET A 190 6.95 1.83 14.07
CA MET A 190 8.30 1.54 13.57
C MET A 190 8.40 0.04 13.42
N ILE A 191 8.39 -0.47 12.20
CA ILE A 191 8.74 -1.87 11.92
C ILE A 191 10.26 -1.97 12.00
N LEU A 192 10.75 -3.04 12.63
CA LEU A 192 12.17 -3.38 12.55
C LEU A 192 12.34 -4.60 11.66
N SER A 193 13.18 -4.52 10.63
CA SER A 193 13.50 -5.66 9.78
C SER A 193 14.44 -6.61 10.54
N GLY A 194 13.88 -7.70 11.08
CA GLY A 194 14.63 -8.74 11.81
C GLY A 194 13.75 -9.64 12.69
N SER A 195 14.25 -10.83 13.00
CA SER A 195 13.62 -11.81 13.92
C SER A 195 13.66 -11.31 15.38
N GLY A 196 12.90 -10.27 15.71
CA GLY A 196 12.82 -9.79 17.10
C GLY A 196 12.22 -8.40 17.26
N LEU A 197 11.15 -8.34 18.07
CA LEU A 197 10.57 -7.19 18.77
C LEU A 197 10.54 -5.82 18.05
N VAL A 198 9.35 -5.47 17.56
CA VAL A 198 8.98 -4.13 17.07
C VAL A 198 8.97 -3.13 18.23
N VAL A 199 9.90 -2.17 18.25
CA VAL A 199 9.92 -1.06 19.22
C VAL A 199 8.98 0.05 18.74
N CYS A 200 7.92 0.29 19.49
CA CYS A 200 7.03 1.43 19.27
C CYS A 200 7.64 2.66 19.97
N VAL A 201 8.11 3.65 19.21
CA VAL A 201 8.69 4.87 19.80
C VAL A 201 7.57 5.85 20.13
N TYR A 202 7.53 6.26 21.39
CA TYR A 202 6.56 7.20 21.94
C TYR A 202 6.84 8.61 21.42
N LEU A 203 5.86 9.22 20.75
CA LEU A 203 5.84 10.67 20.56
C LEU A 203 4.40 11.16 20.76
N GLU A 204 4.13 11.73 21.93
CA GLU A 204 2.93 12.55 22.13
C GLU A 204 3.11 13.84 21.30
N LEU A 205 2.65 13.83 20.06
CA LEU A 205 2.30 15.07 19.37
C LEU A 205 0.80 15.24 19.50
N ILE A 206 0.40 16.08 20.46
CA ILE A 206 -0.93 16.66 20.53
C ILE A 206 -1.15 17.43 19.22
N VAL A 207 -1.86 16.81 18.28
CA VAL A 207 -2.41 17.51 17.12
C VAL A 207 -3.93 17.47 17.25
N ASP A 208 -4.45 18.25 18.20
CA ASP A 208 -5.88 18.61 18.26
C ASP A 208 -6.11 19.66 17.15
N LEU A 209 -6.19 19.21 15.89
CA LEU A 209 -6.70 20.03 14.79
C LEU A 209 -8.22 19.93 14.82
N ARG A 210 -8.84 20.84 15.57
CA ARG A 210 -10.26 21.20 15.44
C ARG A 210 -10.47 22.12 14.25
#